data_AF-A0A9W6A559-F1
#
_entry.id   AF-A0A9W6A559-F1
#
_cell.length_a   1.000
_cell.length_b   1.000
_cell.length_c   1.000
_cell.angle_alpha   90.00
_cell.angle_beta   90.00
_cell.angle_gamma   90.00
#
_symmetry.space_group_name_H-M   'P 1'
#
loop_
_entity.id
_entity.type
_entity.pdbx_description
1 polymer ?
#
loop_
_entity_poly.entity_id
_entity_poly.type
_entity_poly.pdbx_seq_one_letter_code
_entity_poly.pdbx_strand_id
1 'polypeptide(L)'
;MYPASRGSSHAQSRDPEAAQRVDLGFLTNPADLDVLATVVMVADNIFQSPRMKGQVLARVQPPPEVNLQDVEQAREYVRDRLMSYHHALEHVLWPKSVMLCSARYMRSRKRLLT
;
A
#
# COMPACT_ATOMS: atom_id res chain seq x y z
N MET A 1 2.90 3.66 -6.07
CA MET A 1 1.52 3.33 -5.65
C MET A 1 1.22 4.13 -4.39
N TYR A 2 0.03 4.72 -4.27
CA TYR A 2 -0.36 5.57 -3.14
C TYR A 2 -1.64 5.02 -2.50
N PRO A 3 -1.55 4.00 -1.62
CA PRO A 3 -2.73 3.43 -1.00
C PRO A 3 -3.41 4.45 -0.08
N ALA A 4 -4.73 4.49 -0.11
CA ALA A 4 -5.55 5.30 0.79
C ALA A 4 -5.83 4.57 2.12
N SER A 5 -5.79 3.25 2.11
CA SER A 5 -5.84 2.41 3.31
C SER A 5 -4.73 2.78 4.29
N ARG A 6 -5.01 2.63 5.58
CA ARG A 6 -4.04 2.86 6.66
C ARG A 6 -4.10 1.72 7.67
N GLY A 7 -2.93 1.19 7.99
CA GLY A 7 -2.72 0.21 9.03
C GLY A 7 -2.19 0.84 10.31
N SER A 8 -1.78 0.00 11.24
CA SER A 8 -1.14 0.40 12.49
C SER A 8 -0.09 -0.62 12.94
N SER A 9 0.84 -0.15 13.77
CA SER A 9 1.74 -1.05 14.49
C SER A 9 1.84 -0.58 15.93
N HIS A 10 1.58 -1.49 16.87
CA HIS A 10 1.50 -1.17 18.28
C HIS A 10 2.20 -2.22 19.15
N ALA A 11 2.89 -1.76 20.20
CA ALA A 11 3.40 -2.64 21.23
C ALA A 11 2.25 -3.42 21.88
N GLN A 12 2.46 -4.71 22.13
CA GLN A 12 1.45 -5.58 22.77
C GLN A 12 1.67 -5.74 24.28
N SER A 13 2.85 -5.37 24.75
CA SER A 13 3.24 -5.48 26.15
C SER A 13 4.25 -4.39 26.50
N ARG A 14 4.76 -4.43 27.74
CA ARG A 14 5.87 -3.57 28.21
C ARG A 14 7.24 -4.18 27.95
N ASP A 15 7.29 -5.42 27.48
CA ASP A 15 8.53 -6.11 27.14
C ASP A 15 9.02 -5.61 25.78
N PRO A 16 10.19 -4.94 25.70
CA PRO A 16 10.71 -4.40 24.45
C PRO A 16 11.16 -5.48 23.45
N GLU A 17 11.36 -6.73 23.91
CA GLU A 17 11.72 -7.85 23.03
C GLU A 17 10.48 -8.55 22.44
N ALA A 18 9.30 -8.29 22.98
CA ALA A 18 8.06 -8.85 22.46
C ALA A 18 7.73 -8.30 21.08
N ALA A 19 7.25 -9.17 20.19
CA ALA A 19 6.79 -8.75 18.87
C ALA A 19 5.66 -7.73 18.97
N GLN A 20 5.69 -6.73 18.09
CA GLN A 20 4.61 -5.77 17.94
C GLN A 20 3.41 -6.39 17.21
N ARG A 21 2.22 -5.89 17.51
CA ARG A 21 1.03 -6.16 16.71
C ARG A 21 1.10 -5.33 15.45
N VAL A 22 1.14 -5.98 14.30
CA VAL A 22 1.10 -5.33 12.98
C VAL A 22 -0.26 -5.57 12.35
N ASP A 23 -0.95 -4.50 12.01
CA ASP A 23 -2.12 -4.50 11.13
C ASP A 23 -1.77 -3.68 9.89
N LEU A 24 -1.72 -4.33 8.72
CA LEU A 24 -1.36 -3.65 7.47
C LEU A 24 -2.52 -2.81 6.91
N GLY A 25 -3.74 -3.00 7.41
CA GLY A 25 -4.93 -2.26 6.97
C GLY A 25 -5.27 -2.46 5.50
N PHE A 26 -4.83 -3.55 4.87
CA PHE A 26 -5.06 -3.80 3.45
C PHE A 26 -6.53 -3.72 3.07
N LEU A 27 -6.81 -2.98 1.98
CA LEU A 27 -8.14 -2.82 1.39
C LEU A 27 -9.21 -2.24 2.34
N THR A 28 -8.81 -1.60 3.44
CA THR A 28 -9.73 -0.90 4.34
C THR A 28 -10.40 0.29 3.64
N ASN A 29 -9.72 0.88 2.66
CA ASN A 29 -10.34 1.78 1.70
C ASN A 29 -10.67 1.02 0.39
N PRO A 30 -11.95 0.97 -0.03
CA PRO A 30 -12.35 0.22 -1.23
C PRO A 30 -11.70 0.74 -2.52
N ALA A 31 -11.29 2.01 -2.58
CA ALA A 31 -10.61 2.57 -3.75
C ALA A 31 -9.27 1.87 -4.05
N ASP A 32 -8.59 1.33 -3.03
CA ASP A 32 -7.33 0.63 -3.23
C ASP A 32 -7.54 -0.69 -4.00
N LEU A 33 -8.65 -1.36 -3.75
CA LEU A 33 -9.01 -2.57 -4.49
C LEU A 33 -9.28 -2.25 -5.96
N ASP A 34 -10.00 -1.16 -6.24
CA ASP A 34 -10.31 -0.74 -7.61
C ASP A 34 -9.06 -0.39 -8.40
N VAL A 35 -8.12 0.33 -7.77
CA VAL A 35 -6.82 0.66 -8.35
C VAL A 35 -6.05 -0.62 -8.65
N LEU A 36 -5.98 -1.57 -7.70
CA LEU A 36 -5.26 -2.83 -7.90
C LEU A 36 -5.90 -3.71 -8.97
N ALA A 37 -7.23 -3.83 -9.01
CA ALA A 37 -7.94 -4.55 -10.06
C ALA A 37 -7.60 -3.97 -11.43
N THR A 38 -7.67 -2.64 -11.56
CA THR A 38 -7.29 -1.93 -12.79
C THR A 38 -5.84 -2.23 -13.20
N VAL A 39 -4.89 -2.31 -12.26
CA VAL A 39 -3.49 -2.65 -12.57
C VAL A 39 -3.37 -4.03 -13.22
N VAL A 40 -4.09 -5.03 -12.72
CA VAL A 40 -4.07 -6.39 -13.30
C VAL A 40 -4.72 -6.42 -14.68
N MET A 41 -5.83 -5.69 -14.87
CA MET A 41 -6.49 -5.56 -16.18
C MET A 41 -5.59 -4.88 -17.21
N VAL A 42 -4.87 -3.83 -16.80
CA VAL A 42 -3.88 -3.14 -17.65
C VAL A 42 -2.73 -4.07 -18.01
N ALA A 43 -2.24 -4.88 -17.06
CA ALA A 43 -1.20 -5.87 -17.34
C ALA A 43 -1.65 -6.89 -18.40
N ASP A 44 -2.88 -7.41 -18.31
CA ASP A 44 -3.45 -8.31 -19.32
C ASP A 44 -3.47 -7.67 -20.71
N ASN A 45 -3.94 -6.42 -20.81
CA ASN A 45 -3.96 -5.67 -22.06
C ASN A 45 -2.56 -5.46 -22.65
N ILE A 46 -1.54 -5.22 -21.81
CA ILE A 46 -0.15 -5.09 -22.25
C ILE A 46 0.35 -6.42 -22.85
N PHE A 47 0.10 -7.54 -22.17
CA PHE A 47 0.54 -8.86 -22.64
C PHE A 47 -0.18 -9.33 -23.90
N GLN A 48 -1.40 -8.86 -24.15
CA GLN A 48 -2.14 -9.10 -25.40
C GLN A 48 -1.75 -8.15 -26.54
N SER A 49 -0.90 -7.15 -26.29
CA SER A 49 -0.54 -6.16 -27.30
C SER A 49 0.29 -6.77 -28.45
N PRO A 50 0.23 -6.20 -29.68
CA PRO A 50 1.00 -6.71 -30.82
C PRO A 50 2.52 -6.78 -30.57
N ARG A 51 3.05 -5.91 -29.70
CA ARG A 51 4.48 -5.90 -29.35
C ARG A 51 4.92 -7.13 -28.57
N MET A 52 4.00 -7.75 -27.82
CA MET A 52 4.27 -8.94 -27.03
C MET A 52 4.08 -10.24 -27.82
N LYS A 53 3.61 -10.16 -29.09
CA LYS A 53 3.40 -11.33 -29.95
C LYS A 53 4.71 -12.11 -30.12
N GLY A 54 4.69 -13.38 -29.75
CA GLY A 54 5.86 -14.27 -29.81
C GLY A 54 6.87 -14.09 -28.67
N GLN A 55 6.67 -13.14 -27.76
CA GLN A 55 7.50 -12.98 -26.55
C GLN A 55 6.91 -13.68 -25.33
N VAL A 56 5.58 -13.83 -25.30
CA VAL A 56 4.84 -14.49 -24.23
C VAL A 56 4.33 -15.83 -24.75
N LEU A 57 4.70 -16.92 -24.06
CA LEU A 57 4.23 -18.26 -24.43
C LEU A 57 2.75 -18.45 -24.06
N ALA A 58 2.42 -18.20 -22.79
CA ALA A 58 1.07 -18.32 -22.26
C ALA A 58 0.93 -17.52 -20.95
N ARG A 59 -0.30 -17.15 -20.62
CA ARG A 59 -0.65 -16.56 -19.32
C ARG A 59 -0.74 -17.66 -18.26
N VAL A 60 0.03 -17.53 -17.18
CA VAL A 60 0.05 -18.48 -16.04
C VAL A 60 -0.73 -17.93 -14.84
N GLN A 61 -0.63 -16.64 -14.60
CA GLN A 61 -1.33 -15.91 -13.53
C GLN A 61 -1.75 -14.54 -14.06
N PRO A 62 -2.98 -14.06 -13.76
CA PRO A 62 -4.14 -14.86 -13.29
C PRO A 62 -4.40 -16.08 -14.19
N PRO A 63 -4.99 -17.18 -13.72
CA PRO A 63 -5.31 -18.33 -14.56
C PRO A 63 -6.16 -17.93 -15.78
N PRO A 64 -5.99 -18.55 -16.96
CA PRO A 64 -6.72 -18.21 -18.19
C PRO A 64 -8.23 -18.10 -18.04
N GLU A 65 -8.81 -18.85 -17.11
CA GLU A 65 -10.24 -18.91 -16.80
C GLU A 65 -10.76 -17.63 -16.12
N VAL A 66 -9.88 -16.89 -15.45
CA VAL A 66 -10.22 -15.58 -14.87
C VAL A 66 -10.30 -14.57 -16.01
N ASN A 67 -11.51 -14.02 -16.22
CA ASN A 67 -11.74 -13.00 -17.23
C ASN A 67 -11.34 -11.61 -16.69
N LEU A 68 -10.18 -11.11 -17.10
CA LEU A 68 -9.68 -9.80 -16.67
C LEU A 68 -10.29 -8.62 -17.44
N GLN A 69 -11.25 -8.87 -18.33
CA GLN A 69 -12.11 -7.83 -18.89
C GLN A 69 -13.39 -7.64 -18.03
N ASP A 70 -13.61 -8.51 -17.04
CA ASP A 70 -14.63 -8.38 -16.01
C ASP A 70 -14.01 -7.82 -14.73
N VAL A 71 -14.46 -6.64 -14.31
CA VAL A 71 -13.92 -5.93 -13.14
C VAL A 71 -14.17 -6.68 -11.84
N GLU A 72 -15.28 -7.42 -11.70
CA GLU A 72 -15.56 -8.16 -10.47
C GLU A 72 -14.63 -9.35 -10.32
N GLN A 73 -14.38 -10.07 -11.41
CA GLN A 73 -13.40 -11.16 -11.42
C GLN A 73 -11.97 -10.65 -11.16
N ALA A 74 -11.61 -9.48 -11.69
CA ALA A 74 -10.33 -8.85 -11.39
C ALA A 74 -10.22 -8.46 -9.90
N ARG A 75 -11.28 -7.89 -9.31
CA ARG A 75 -11.35 -7.57 -7.87
C ARG A 75 -11.22 -8.81 -7.01
N GLU A 76 -11.94 -9.88 -7.34
CA GLU A 76 -11.89 -11.15 -6.62
C GLU A 76 -10.48 -11.76 -6.66
N TYR A 77 -9.87 -11.81 -7.85
CA TYR A 77 -8.50 -12.28 -8.00
C TYR A 77 -7.52 -11.47 -7.14
N VAL A 78 -7.63 -10.13 -7.14
CA VAL A 78 -6.78 -9.27 -6.31
C VAL A 78 -6.95 -9.55 -4.82
N ARG A 79 -8.18 -9.74 -4.34
CA ARG A 79 -8.43 -10.05 -2.91
C ARG A 79 -7.76 -11.36 -2.50
N ASP A 80 -7.86 -12.40 -3.33
CA ASP A 80 -7.28 -13.72 -3.06
C ASP A 80 -5.75 -13.73 -3.14
N ARG A 81 -5.17 -12.92 -4.04
CA ARG A 81 -3.73 -12.89 -4.30
C ARG A 81 -2.96 -11.76 -3.62
N LEU A 82 -3.62 -10.94 -2.81
CA LEU A 82 -2.99 -9.80 -2.17
C LEU A 82 -1.86 -10.23 -1.23
N MET A 83 -0.73 -9.55 -1.33
CA MET A 83 0.41 -9.76 -0.45
C MET A 83 1.13 -8.46 -0.15
N SER A 84 1.85 -8.43 0.97
CA SER A 84 2.75 -7.32 1.26
C SER A 84 3.95 -7.34 0.33
N TYR A 85 4.33 -6.16 -0.16
CA TYR A 85 5.59 -5.95 -0.86
C TYR A 85 6.72 -5.53 0.10
N HIS A 86 6.52 -5.66 1.41
CA HIS A 86 7.47 -5.26 2.46
C HIS A 86 7.88 -3.77 2.45
N HIS A 87 7.03 -2.88 1.93
CA HIS A 87 7.20 -1.42 1.92
C HIS A 87 6.21 -0.73 2.87
N ALA A 88 6.05 -1.24 4.09
CA ALA A 88 5.23 -0.59 5.11
C ALA A 88 5.98 0.66 5.64
N LEU A 89 5.57 1.83 5.15
CA LEU A 89 6.13 3.14 5.48
C LEU A 89 5.11 3.96 6.28
N GLU A 90 5.49 5.18 6.68
CA GLU A 90 4.61 6.15 7.37
C GLU A 90 4.18 5.76 8.80
N HIS A 91 4.79 4.74 9.43
CA HIS A 91 4.54 4.43 10.85
C HIS A 91 4.85 5.59 11.81
N VAL A 92 5.77 6.48 11.43
CA VAL A 92 6.03 7.75 12.12
C VAL A 92 5.96 8.86 11.09
N LEU A 93 4.88 9.63 11.14
CA LEU A 93 4.73 10.84 10.33
C LEU A 93 5.32 12.04 11.07
N TRP A 94 5.80 13.01 10.30
CA TRP A 94 6.19 14.32 10.82
C TRP A 94 5.11 15.37 10.48
N PRO A 95 3.97 15.37 11.18
CA PRO A 95 2.88 16.28 10.85
C PRO A 95 3.26 17.74 11.14
N LYS A 96 2.56 18.67 10.49
CA LYS A 96 2.76 20.12 10.68
C LYS A 96 2.72 20.54 12.16
N SER A 97 1.95 19.84 13.00
CA SER A 97 1.89 20.06 14.45
C SER A 97 3.22 19.83 15.16
N VAL A 98 3.98 18.79 14.79
CA VAL A 98 5.32 18.51 15.35
C VAL A 98 6.34 19.54 14.86
N MET A 99 6.23 19.97 13.60
CA MET A 99 7.05 21.04 13.04
C MET A 99 6.79 22.40 13.73
N LEU A 100 5.51 22.73 13.99
CA LEU A 100 5.11 23.94 14.71
C LEU A 100 5.53 23.92 16.17
N CYS A 101 5.48 22.77 16.84
CA CYS A 101 5.96 22.61 18.21
C CYS A 101 7.47 22.86 18.31
N SER A 102 8.25 22.28 17.40
CA SER A 102 9.70 22.49 17.31
C SER A 102 10.04 23.97 17.02
N ALA A 103 9.28 24.63 16.13
CA ALA A 103 9.47 26.04 15.83
C ALA A 103 9.14 26.96 17.04
N ARG A 104 8.09 26.65 17.80
CA ARG A 104 7.77 27.38 19.05
C ARG A 104 8.82 27.16 20.12
N TYR A 105 9.31 25.92 20.29
CA TYR A 105 10.39 25.59 21.22
C TYR A 105 11.69 26.33 20.91
N MET A 106 12.08 26.42 19.64
CA MET A 106 13.27 27.20 19.23
C MET A 106 13.08 28.70 19.48
N ARG A 107 11.87 29.25 19.27
CA ARG A 107 11.57 30.67 19.54
C ARG A 107 11.50 31.00 21.03
N SER A 108 11.10 30.06 21.89
CA SER A 108 11.10 30.27 23.34
C SER A 108 12.51 30.19 23.93
N ARG A 109 13.36 29.25 23.46
CA ARG A 109 14.77 29.20 23.87
C ARG A 109 15.56 30.44 23.51
N LYS A 110 15.35 31.04 22.33
CA LYS A 110 16.00 32.31 21.95
C LYS A 110 15.62 33.48 22.86
N ARG A 111 14.43 33.43 23.46
CA ARG A 111 13.90 34.48 24.35
C ARG A 111 14.38 34.36 25.80
N LEU A 112 14.88 33.18 26.19
CA LEU A 112 15.44 32.90 27.52
C LEU A 112 16.96 33.13 27.57
N LEU A 113 17.59 33.42 26.44
CA LEU A 113 19.04 33.65 26.29
C LEU A 113 19.37 35.13 25.98
N THR A 114 18.38 36.02 26.15
CA THR A 114 18.47 37.49 26.04
C THR A 114 17.86 38.10 27.28
#